data_AF-A0A499VP97-F1
#
_entry.id   AF-A0A499VP97-F1
#
_cell.length_a   1.000
_cell.length_b   1.000
_cell.length_c   1.000
_cell.angle_alpha   90.00
_cell.angle_beta   90.00
_cell.angle_gamma   90.00
#
_symmetry.space_group_name_H-M   'P 1'
#
loop_
_entity.id
_entity.type
_entity.pdbx_description
1 polymer ?
#
loop_
_entity_poly.entity_id
_entity_poly.type
_entity_poly.pdbx_seq_one_letter_code
_entity_poly.pdbx_strand_id
1 'polypeptide(L)' 'MLPPLPEEPLTALRRAACTSGDSDSIACLTGAFAGAHLGVDAWPTEWADRIEYRGDLQTLGALWDA' A
#
# COMPACT_ATOMS: atom_id res chain seq x y z
N MET A 1 -4.73 -21.30 12.32
CA MET A 1 -5.32 -19.96 12.52
C MET A 1 -4.88 -19.11 11.34
N LEU A 2 -5.79 -18.36 10.71
CA LEU A 2 -5.39 -17.39 9.69
C LEU A 2 -4.52 -16.30 10.35
N PRO A 3 -3.51 -15.76 9.65
CA PRO A 3 -2.73 -14.65 10.16
C PRO A 3 -3.65 -13.45 10.47
N PRO A 4 -3.27 -12.60 11.44
CA PRO A 4 -4.05 -11.39 11.71
C PRO A 4 -3.95 -10.44 10.50
N LEU A 5 -5.00 -9.64 10.28
CA LEU A 5 -5.13 -8.76 9.10
C LEU A 5 -3.89 -7.89 8.79
N PRO A 6 -3.14 -7.34 9.79
CA PRO A 6 -1.92 -6.59 9.52
C PRO A 6 -0.81 -7.39 8.81
N GLU A 7 -0.88 -8.72 8.85
CA GLU A 7 0.05 -9.64 8.20
C GLU A 7 -0.51 -10.19 6.87
N GLU A 8 -1.69 -9.72 6.44
CA GLU A 8 -2.33 -10.02 5.16
C GLU A 8 -2.56 -8.75 4.33
N PRO A 9 -1.51 -8.09 3.81
CA PRO A 9 -1.60 -6.76 3.20
C PRO A 9 -2.56 -6.70 2.01
N LEU A 10 -2.60 -7.76 1.19
CA LEU A 10 -3.53 -7.87 0.06
C LEU A 10 -4.99 -7.99 0.51
N THR A 11 -5.26 -8.77 1.57
CA THR A 11 -6.61 -8.93 2.13
C THR A 11 -7.06 -7.62 2.78
N ALA A 12 -6.17 -6.98 3.55
CA ALA A 12 -6.42 -5.68 4.18
C ALA A 12 -6.76 -4.61 3.13
N LEU A 13 -5.93 -4.47 2.10
CA LEU A 13 -6.12 -3.47 1.06
C LEU A 13 -7.39 -3.73 0.22
N ARG A 14 -7.69 -4.98 -0.14
CA ARG A 14 -8.95 -5.32 -0.83
C ARG A 14 -10.16 -4.93 0.00
N ARG A 15 -10.15 -5.21 1.30
CA ARG A 15 -11.24 -4.83 2.20
C ARG A 15 -11.41 -3.32 2.29
N ALA A 16 -10.30 -2.58 2.34
CA ALA A 16 -10.30 -1.12 2.36
C ALA A 16 -10.84 -0.51 1.06
N ALA A 17 -10.41 -1.04 -0.09
CA ALA A 17 -10.80 -0.56 -1.42
C ALA A 17 -12.24 -0.94 -1.81
N CYS A 18 -12.80 -2.02 -1.23
CA CYS A 18 -14.16 -2.48 -1.53
C CYS A 18 -15.14 -2.12 -0.42
N THR A 19 -15.28 -0.83 -0.12
CA THR A 19 -16.30 -0.30 0.80
C THR A 19 -17.21 0.71 0.11
N SER A 20 -18.40 0.95 0.65
CA SER A 20 -19.36 1.92 0.10
C SER A 20 -19.09 3.37 0.51
N GLY A 21 -18.03 3.61 1.31
CA GLY A 21 -17.65 4.94 1.79
C GLY A 21 -16.47 5.52 1.00
N ASP A 22 -15.63 6.27 1.70
CA ASP A 22 -14.40 6.91 1.19
C ASP A 22 -13.28 5.87 0.95
N SER A 23 -13.57 4.94 0.03
CA SER A 23 -12.77 3.72 -0.18
C SER A 23 -11.35 3.99 -0.67
N ASP A 24 -11.13 5.04 -1.46
CA ASP A 24 -9.82 5.44 -1.96
C ASP A 24 -8.96 6.01 -0.83
N SER A 25 -9.51 6.88 0.02
CA SER A 25 -8.78 7.39 1.19
C SER A 25 -8.45 6.28 2.18
N ILE A 26 -9.39 5.36 2.44
CA ILE A 26 -9.17 4.22 3.33
C ILE A 26 -8.12 3.26 2.73
N ALA A 27 -8.17 2.98 1.43
CA ALA A 27 -7.19 2.14 0.74
C ALA A 27 -5.80 2.77 0.73
N CYS A 28 -5.70 4.08 0.51
CA CYS A 28 -4.46 4.84 0.57
C CYS A 28 -3.78 4.71 1.93
N LEU A 29 -4.52 4.98 3.02
CA LEU A 29 -4.00 4.84 4.37
C LEU A 29 -3.64 3.39 4.73
N THR A 30 -4.48 2.43 4.33
CA THR A 30 -4.21 1.01 4.55
C THR A 30 -2.92 0.57 3.85
N GLY A 31 -2.72 0.99 2.59
CA GLY A 31 -1.51 0.72 1.82
C GLY A 31 -0.27 1.37 2.42
N ALA A 32 -0.37 2.63 2.85
CA ALA A 32 0.74 3.33 3.50
C ALA A 32 1.18 2.63 4.80
N PHE A 33 0.23 2.28 5.68
CA PHE A 33 0.56 1.62 6.94
C PHE A 33 1.05 0.19 6.76
N ALA A 34 0.43 -0.59 5.87
CA ALA A 34 0.88 -1.95 5.59
C ALA A 34 2.28 -1.96 4.95
N GLY A 35 2.57 -1.03 4.04
CA GLY A 35 3.90 -0.88 3.45
C GLY A 35 4.97 -0.43 4.45
N ALA A 36 4.62 0.45 5.40
CA ALA A 36 5.53 0.86 6.46
C ALA A 36 5.80 -0.26 7.48
N HIS A 37 4.81 -1.09 7.80
CA HIS A 37 4.92 -2.19 8.77
C HIS A 37 5.63 -3.42 8.20
N LEU A 38 5.27 -3.84 6.98
CA LEU A 38 5.77 -5.08 6.36
C LEU A 38 6.91 -4.86 5.36
N GLY A 39 7.19 -3.62 4.98
CA GLY A 39 8.16 -3.27 3.95
C GLY A 39 7.58 -3.30 2.53
N VAL A 40 8.36 -2.81 1.56
CA VAL A 40 7.93 -2.67 0.16
C VAL A 40 7.66 -4.02 -0.53
N ASP A 41 8.35 -5.08 -0.11
CA ASP A 41 8.20 -6.44 -0.65
C ASP A 41 6.85 -7.09 -0.31
N ALA A 42 6.05 -6.44 0.55
CA ALA A 42 4.67 -6.84 0.83
C ALA A 42 3.73 -6.67 -0.37
N TRP A 43 4.12 -5.86 -1.36
CA TRP A 43 3.32 -5.55 -2.53
C TRP A 43 3.77 -6.32 -3.78
N PRO A 44 2.85 -6.80 -4.62
CA PRO A 44 3.21 -7.33 -5.93
C PRO A 44 3.95 -6.28 -6.76
N THR A 45 5.11 -6.64 -7.31
CA THR A 45 5.95 -5.71 -8.09
C THR A 45 5.18 -5.14 -9.27
N GLU A 46 4.34 -5.94 -9.92
CA GLU A 46 3.54 -5.52 -11.06
C GLU A 46 2.48 -4.46 -10.71
N TRP A 47 2.09 -4.33 -9.43
CA TRP A 47 1.23 -3.23 -8.99
C TRP A 47 2.04 -1.95 -8.88
N ALA A 48 3.18 -2.02 -8.19
CA ALA A 48 4.06 -0.87 -8.01
C ALA A 48 4.52 -0.30 -9.35
N ASP A 49 4.85 -1.16 -10.32
CA ASP A 49 5.31 -0.77 -11.66
C ASP A 49 4.26 -0.01 -12.49
N ARG A 50 2.98 -0.08 -12.11
CA ARG A 50 1.85 0.51 -12.84
C ARG A 50 1.26 1.75 -12.16
N ILE A 51 1.84 2.20 -11.05
CA ILE A 51 1.38 3.39 -10.33
C ILE A 51 1.59 4.64 -11.19
N GLU A 52 0.55 5.46 -11.34
CA GLU A 52 0.65 6.78 -11.96
C GLU A 52 1.58 7.67 -11.11
N TYR A 53 2.46 8.44 -11.76
CA TYR A 53 3.50 9.24 -11.08
C TYR A 53 4.51 8.45 -10.24
N ARG A 54 4.71 7.15 -10.54
CA ARG A 54 5.70 6.33 -9.84
C ARG A 54 7.08 6.98 -9.72
N GLY A 55 7.60 7.56 -10.81
CA GLY A 55 8.92 8.19 -10.82
C GLY A 55 9.01 9.39 -9.87
N ASP A 56 7.95 10.19 -9.78
CA ASP A 56 7.87 11.33 -8.87
C ASP A 56 7.80 10.86 -7.42
N LEU A 57 7.00 9.82 -7.14
CA LEU A 57 6.92 9.20 -5.82
C LEU A 57 8.26 8.61 -5.37
N GLN A 58 8.99 7.94 -6.27
CA GLN A 58 10.33 7.42 -5.98
C GLN A 58 11.32 8.55 -5.73
N THR A 59 11.24 9.63 -6.49
CA THR A 59 12.08 10.83 -6.30
C THR A 59 11.82 11.46 -4.94
N LEU A 60 10.55 11.61 -4.56
CA LEU A 60 10.14 12.10 -3.24
C LEU A 60 10.68 11.23 -2.10
N GLY A 61 10.60 9.90 -2.25
CA GLY A 61 11.16 8.96 -1.27
C GLY A 61 12.68 9.09 -1.14
N ALA A 62 13.40 9.13 -2.25
CA ALA A 62 14.86 9.30 -2.24
C ALA A 62 15.30 10.65 -1.64
N LEU A 63 14.52 11.71 -1.85
CA LEU A 63 14.77 13.02 -1.23
C LEU A 63 14.49 13.03 0.28
N TRP A 64 13.55 12.21 0.75
CA TRP A 64 13.26 12.06 2.17
C TRP A 64 14.36 11.30 2.92
N ASP A 65 14.97 10.31 2.25
CA ASP A 65 16.04 9.48 2.82
C ASP A 65 17.45 10.14 2.80
N ALA A 66 17.58 11.28 2.11
CA ALA A 66 18.84 12.02 1.95
C ALA A 66 19.13 12.95 3.15
#